data_AF-A0A2E3IEA6-F1
#
_entry.id   AF-A0A2E3IEA6-F1
#
_cell.length_a   1.000
_cell.length_b   1.000
_cell.length_c   1.000
_cell.angle_alpha   90.00
_cell.angle_beta   90.00
_cell.angle_gamma   90.00
#
_symmetry.space_group_name_H-M   'P 1'
#
loop_
_entity.id
_entity.type
_entity.pdbx_description
1 polymer ?
#
loop_
_entity_poly.entity_id
_entity_poly.type
_entity_poly.pdbx_seq_one_letter_code
_entity_poly.pdbx_strand_id
1 'polypeptide(L)'
;MKICSALLPLVLLLSPAHGAEETAPARTGQGAGVYETVPGWPNYPEGKSLGNLHGDLASDSKGNVYIATGNTIQVIGSDGNYRGDIRTKGGKVFKGVHGMKVRRFEGEEILLLAMPRIKRVVAVKPDGTVVWQIIGPPDVPGMYKSRGEYNPTDMDVSPDGRVIIVDGYGKSLVHLYDRNRNYMKSFGGKGKEEGKFDICHNILVDSRGEKPTLLISDRQNNRLQHYDMEGNFIGTIDDQLGRPCAADIHGDVLAVGELDGRVSLYGKDYKLISRLGDERKDRQKASNQISPEHWHEGDLVAVHGCTFDVHGALYAQEWNVHGRVTKYVRVETP
;
A
#
# COMPACT_ATOMS: atom_id res chain seq x y z
N MET A 1 -1.31 -24.37 -80.72
CA MET A 1 -1.83 -24.35 -79.33
C MET A 1 -0.90 -23.48 -78.49
N LYS A 2 -1.30 -22.24 -78.18
CA LYS A 2 -0.60 -21.36 -77.23
C LYS A 2 -1.40 -21.39 -75.93
N ILE A 3 -0.76 -21.81 -74.84
CA ILE A 3 -1.36 -21.82 -73.50
C ILE A 3 -1.05 -20.45 -72.87
N CYS A 4 -2.07 -19.64 -72.66
CA CYS A 4 -1.98 -18.39 -71.90
C CYS A 4 -1.99 -18.71 -70.40
N SER A 5 -0.92 -18.35 -69.69
CA SER A 5 -0.84 -18.34 -68.23
C SER A 5 -1.52 -17.07 -67.71
N ALA A 6 -2.61 -17.22 -66.95
CA ALA A 6 -3.21 -16.11 -66.21
C ALA A 6 -2.66 -16.14 -64.77
N LEU A 7 -1.85 -15.15 -64.40
CA LEU A 7 -1.54 -14.85 -63.01
C LEU A 7 -2.73 -14.10 -62.39
N LEU A 8 -3.37 -14.68 -61.37
CA LEU A 8 -4.28 -13.96 -60.50
C LEU A 8 -3.48 -13.07 -59.53
N PRO A 9 -3.89 -11.82 -59.26
CA PRO A 9 -3.27 -11.02 -58.22
C PRO A 9 -3.71 -11.55 -56.85
N LEU A 10 -2.73 -11.90 -56.01
CA LEU A 10 -2.95 -12.19 -54.60
C LEU A 10 -3.29 -10.88 -53.87
N VAL A 11 -4.57 -10.62 -53.65
CA VAL A 11 -5.03 -9.54 -52.78
C VAL A 11 -4.73 -9.97 -51.34
N LEU A 12 -3.66 -9.44 -50.76
CA LEU A 12 -3.43 -9.47 -49.31
C LEU A 12 -4.55 -8.66 -48.65
N LEU A 13 -5.56 -9.36 -48.14
CA LEU A 13 -6.48 -8.80 -47.16
C LEU A 13 -5.69 -8.55 -45.88
N LEU A 14 -5.26 -7.30 -45.69
CA LEU A 14 -4.82 -6.81 -44.38
C LEU A 14 -6.04 -6.87 -43.46
N SER A 15 -6.13 -7.90 -42.63
CA SER A 15 -7.02 -7.89 -41.49
C SER A 15 -6.70 -6.65 -40.65
N PRO A 16 -7.71 -5.88 -40.19
CA PRO A 16 -7.45 -4.81 -39.24
C PRO A 16 -6.75 -5.43 -38.03
N ALA A 17 -5.62 -4.84 -37.64
CA ALA A 17 -5.01 -5.13 -36.35
C ALA A 17 -6.12 -5.00 -35.30
N HIS A 18 -6.31 -6.05 -34.49
CA HIS A 18 -7.18 -5.98 -33.33
C HIS A 18 -6.58 -4.90 -32.40
N GLY A 19 -7.05 -3.67 -32.53
CA GLY A 19 -6.86 -2.67 -31.49
C GLY A 19 -7.54 -3.24 -30.26
N ALA A 20 -6.78 -3.47 -29.19
CA ALA A 20 -7.37 -3.79 -27.90
C ALA A 20 -8.37 -2.66 -27.58
N GLU A 21 -9.63 -3.02 -27.37
CA GLU A 21 -10.68 -2.07 -27.00
C GLU A 21 -10.25 -1.41 -25.68
N GLU A 22 -10.15 -0.08 -25.68
CA GLU A 22 -9.69 0.67 -24.51
C GLU A 22 -10.70 0.45 -23.37
N THR A 23 -10.23 -0.04 -22.22
CA THR A 23 -11.11 -0.34 -21.08
C THR A 23 -11.69 0.97 -20.56
N ALA A 24 -13.01 1.08 -20.49
CA ALA A 24 -13.67 2.28 -20.01
C ALA A 24 -13.48 2.45 -18.48
N PRO A 25 -13.36 3.69 -17.98
CA PRO A 25 -13.33 3.96 -16.53
C PRO A 25 -14.56 3.39 -15.82
N ALA A 26 -14.35 2.84 -14.63
CA ALA A 26 -15.41 2.33 -13.78
C ALA A 26 -15.62 3.24 -12.57
N ARG A 27 -16.88 3.62 -12.32
CA ARG A 27 -17.27 4.34 -11.11
C ARG A 27 -17.48 3.39 -9.95
N THR A 28 -17.01 3.81 -8.77
CA THR A 28 -17.13 3.06 -7.52
C THR A 28 -17.33 4.00 -6.33
N GLY A 29 -17.86 3.46 -5.25
CA GLY A 29 -18.15 4.22 -4.04
C GLY A 29 -19.55 4.80 -3.99
N GLN A 30 -19.84 5.49 -2.89
CA GLN A 30 -21.15 6.04 -2.59
C GLN A 30 -21.03 7.46 -2.00
N GLY A 31 -22.14 8.20 -2.04
CA GLY A 31 -22.27 9.50 -1.39
C GLY A 31 -21.19 10.51 -1.81
N ALA A 32 -20.56 11.15 -0.83
CA ALA A 32 -19.52 12.16 -1.05
C ALA A 32 -18.13 11.57 -1.42
N GLY A 33 -18.00 10.23 -1.45
CA GLY A 33 -16.76 9.51 -1.72
C GLY A 33 -16.87 8.63 -2.97
N VAL A 34 -17.40 9.19 -4.07
CA VAL A 34 -17.42 8.51 -5.37
C VAL A 34 -16.10 8.77 -6.10
N TYR A 35 -15.55 7.69 -6.65
CA TYR A 35 -14.31 7.70 -7.42
C TYR A 35 -14.53 7.02 -8.76
N GLU A 36 -13.66 7.32 -9.70
CA GLU A 36 -13.59 6.70 -11.01
C GLU A 36 -12.18 6.17 -11.23
N THR A 37 -12.06 4.97 -11.79
CA THR A 37 -10.76 4.40 -12.08
C THR A 37 -10.07 5.12 -13.23
N VAL A 38 -8.75 4.99 -13.32
CA VAL A 38 -7.95 5.44 -14.47
C VAL A 38 -7.37 4.20 -15.16
N PRO A 39 -8.08 3.60 -16.13
CA PRO A 39 -7.62 2.43 -16.86
C PRO A 39 -6.28 2.68 -17.55
N GLY A 40 -5.49 1.62 -17.70
CA GLY A 40 -4.16 1.68 -18.33
C GLY A 40 -3.05 2.24 -17.43
N TRP A 41 -3.36 2.75 -16.24
CA TRP A 41 -2.34 3.15 -15.27
C TRP A 41 -1.81 1.93 -14.47
N PRO A 42 -0.50 1.85 -14.18
CA PRO A 42 0.58 2.71 -14.66
C PRO A 42 1.13 2.27 -16.02
N ASN A 43 1.71 3.21 -16.76
CA ASN A 43 2.27 2.99 -18.09
C ASN A 43 3.71 2.48 -18.01
N TYR A 44 3.96 1.30 -18.57
CA TYR A 44 5.27 0.69 -18.68
C TYR A 44 5.82 0.70 -20.10
N PRO A 45 7.15 0.82 -20.29
CA PRO A 45 7.77 0.55 -21.58
C PRO A 45 7.65 -0.93 -21.95
N GLU A 46 7.76 -1.23 -23.24
CA GLU A 46 7.72 -2.60 -23.76
C GLU A 46 8.69 -3.54 -23.00
N GLY A 47 8.20 -4.71 -22.60
CA GLY A 47 8.98 -5.71 -21.88
C GLY A 47 9.15 -5.47 -20.37
N LYS A 48 8.62 -4.36 -19.82
CA LYS A 48 8.57 -4.11 -18.37
C LYS A 48 7.14 -4.25 -17.85
N SER A 49 7.01 -4.73 -16.62
CA SER A 49 5.75 -4.81 -15.89
C SER A 49 5.97 -4.68 -14.39
N LEU A 50 4.87 -4.57 -13.63
CA LEU A 50 4.87 -4.59 -12.16
C LEU A 50 5.52 -5.87 -11.61
N GLY A 51 5.07 -7.02 -12.11
CA GLY A 51 5.43 -8.33 -11.56
C GLY A 51 4.76 -8.60 -10.21
N ASN A 52 5.20 -9.63 -9.49
CA ASN A 52 4.59 -10.05 -8.22
C ASN A 52 4.63 -8.94 -7.16
N LEU A 53 3.47 -8.60 -6.60
CA LEU A 53 3.30 -7.62 -5.54
C LEU A 53 2.85 -8.29 -4.24
N HIS A 54 3.63 -8.08 -3.18
CA HIS A 54 3.31 -8.45 -1.80
C HIS A 54 4.00 -7.44 -0.87
N GLY A 55 3.57 -6.18 -0.98
CA GLY A 55 4.13 -5.08 -0.22
C GLY A 55 3.16 -3.93 -0.10
N ASP A 56 3.65 -2.71 -0.14
CA ASP A 56 2.85 -1.47 -0.05
C ASP A 56 3.33 -0.48 -1.11
N LEU A 57 2.65 0.66 -1.21
CA LEU A 57 2.98 1.77 -2.08
C LEU A 57 2.85 3.09 -1.31
N ALA A 58 3.56 4.11 -1.77
CA ALA A 58 3.52 5.46 -1.19
C ALA A 58 3.75 6.50 -2.27
N SER A 59 3.31 7.74 -2.04
CA SER A 59 3.58 8.85 -2.95
C SER A 59 4.45 9.94 -2.32
N ASP A 60 5.16 10.73 -3.13
CA ASP A 60 5.87 11.92 -2.66
C ASP A 60 5.14 13.22 -2.98
N SER A 61 5.68 14.33 -2.45
CA SER A 61 5.19 15.69 -2.69
C SER A 61 5.25 16.17 -4.14
N LYS A 62 5.91 15.41 -5.04
CA LYS A 62 5.94 15.68 -6.49
C LYS A 62 4.92 14.85 -7.26
N GLY A 63 4.14 14.01 -6.56
CA GLY A 63 3.15 13.10 -7.15
C GLY A 63 3.76 11.85 -7.77
N ASN A 64 5.02 11.53 -7.50
CA ASN A 64 5.56 10.22 -7.91
C ASN A 64 5.01 9.14 -6.98
N VAL A 65 4.70 7.97 -7.53
CA VAL A 65 4.26 6.79 -6.78
C VAL A 65 5.38 5.76 -6.75
N TYR A 66 5.72 5.32 -5.55
CA TYR A 66 6.71 4.30 -5.23
C TYR A 66 5.97 2.98 -4.97
N ILE A 67 6.37 1.90 -5.64
CA ILE A 67 5.70 0.58 -5.54
C ILE A 67 6.72 -0.47 -5.13
N ALA A 68 6.47 -1.17 -4.01
CA ALA A 68 7.36 -2.22 -3.54
C ALA A 68 7.22 -3.51 -4.38
N THR A 69 8.29 -3.92 -5.07
CA THR A 69 8.30 -5.15 -5.90
C THR A 69 9.26 -6.19 -5.33
N GLY A 70 9.24 -6.35 -4.00
CA GLY A 70 10.06 -7.30 -3.26
C GLY A 70 11.49 -6.84 -3.00
N ASN A 71 12.36 -6.81 -4.01
CA ASN A 71 13.80 -6.50 -3.86
C ASN A 71 14.19 -5.12 -4.43
N THR A 72 13.23 -4.41 -5.01
CA THR A 72 13.36 -3.08 -5.59
C THR A 72 12.11 -2.28 -5.29
N ILE A 73 12.18 -0.98 -5.48
CA ILE A 73 11.02 -0.09 -5.45
C ILE A 73 10.91 0.52 -6.84
N GLN A 74 9.80 0.28 -7.54
CA GLN A 74 9.56 0.92 -8.83
C GLN A 74 9.02 2.34 -8.60
N VAL A 75 9.37 3.26 -9.50
CA VAL A 75 8.90 4.65 -9.45
C VAL A 75 8.05 4.93 -10.68
N ILE A 76 6.82 5.36 -10.45
CA ILE A 76 5.90 5.86 -11.47
C ILE A 76 5.83 7.39 -11.30
N GLY A 77 6.05 8.12 -12.39
CA GLY A 77 5.94 9.59 -12.37
C GLY A 77 4.49 10.05 -12.15
N SER A 78 4.32 11.33 -11.80
CA SER A 78 2.99 11.95 -11.69
C SER A 78 2.19 11.93 -13.00
N ASP A 79 2.87 11.79 -14.14
CA ASP A 79 2.28 11.57 -15.46
C ASP A 79 1.88 10.10 -15.72
N GLY A 80 2.06 9.22 -14.75
CA GLY A 80 1.72 7.80 -14.82
C GLY A 80 2.74 6.92 -15.54
N ASN A 81 3.89 7.46 -15.97
CA ASN A 81 4.90 6.72 -16.70
C ASN A 81 5.99 6.17 -15.76
N TYR A 82 6.41 4.92 -15.98
CA TYR A 82 7.54 4.33 -15.26
C TYR A 82 8.83 5.16 -15.43
N ARG A 83 9.56 5.36 -14.33
CA ARG A 83 10.80 6.16 -14.24
C ARG A 83 12.03 5.34 -13.91
N GLY A 84 11.89 4.15 -13.36
CA GLY A 84 13.01 3.33 -12.95
C GLY A 84 12.74 2.51 -11.69
N ASP A 85 13.77 1.78 -11.29
CA ASP A 85 13.80 1.02 -10.04
C ASP A 85 14.82 1.65 -9.09
N ILE A 86 14.41 1.94 -7.85
CA ILE A 86 15.31 2.28 -6.76
C ILE A 86 15.91 1.01 -6.19
N ARG A 87 17.22 1.06 -5.98
CA ARG A 87 18.02 0.08 -5.24
C ARG A 87 18.85 0.83 -4.21
N THR A 88 19.21 0.16 -3.12
CA THR A 88 20.08 0.80 -2.13
C THR A 88 21.49 1.00 -2.66
N LYS A 89 22.06 2.18 -2.43
CA LYS A 89 23.48 2.46 -2.69
C LYS A 89 24.34 1.66 -1.70
N GLY A 90 25.42 1.04 -2.18
CA GLY A 90 26.42 0.39 -1.31
C GLY A 90 26.04 -0.98 -0.71
N GLY A 91 24.95 -1.64 -1.16
CA GLY A 91 24.62 -2.99 -0.71
C GLY A 91 23.22 -3.48 -1.13
N LYS A 92 22.86 -4.73 -0.76
CA LYS A 92 21.54 -5.34 -0.99
C LYS A 92 20.67 -5.26 0.28
N VAL A 93 20.13 -4.07 0.58
CA VAL A 93 19.29 -3.87 1.77
C VAL A 93 17.86 -4.33 1.54
N PHE A 94 17.29 -4.02 0.36
CA PHE A 94 15.92 -4.38 0.02
C PHE A 94 15.78 -5.88 -0.18
N LYS A 95 14.98 -6.52 0.68
CA LYS A 95 14.62 -7.94 0.61
C LYS A 95 13.21 -8.15 1.14
N GLY A 96 12.26 -8.35 0.24
CA GLY A 96 10.84 -8.49 0.59
C GLY A 96 10.31 -7.26 1.33
N VAL A 97 10.45 -6.08 0.72
CA VAL A 97 9.81 -4.85 1.22
C VAL A 97 8.31 -5.10 1.33
N HIS A 98 7.78 -4.92 2.54
CA HIS A 98 6.41 -5.25 2.91
C HIS A 98 5.60 -3.99 3.22
N GLY A 99 6.02 -3.19 4.21
CA GLY A 99 5.41 -1.88 4.52
C GLY A 99 6.24 -0.76 3.89
N MET A 100 5.57 0.29 3.43
CA MET A 100 6.20 1.47 2.84
C MET A 100 5.41 2.75 3.12
N LYS A 101 6.12 3.83 3.49
CA LYS A 101 5.56 5.19 3.57
C LYS A 101 6.56 6.21 3.07
N VAL A 102 6.07 7.35 2.62
CA VAL A 102 6.88 8.56 2.45
C VAL A 102 6.58 9.51 3.61
N ARG A 103 7.63 9.99 4.27
CA ARG A 103 7.53 11.02 5.32
C ARG A 103 8.61 12.06 5.12
N ARG A 104 8.34 13.28 5.60
CA ARG A 104 9.36 14.31 5.71
C ARG A 104 10.07 14.19 7.05
N PHE A 105 11.38 14.01 7.03
CA PHE A 105 12.24 13.94 8.19
C PHE A 105 13.41 14.89 8.00
N GLU A 106 13.62 15.81 8.95
CA GLU A 106 14.69 16.82 8.89
C GLU A 106 14.70 17.64 7.59
N GLY A 107 13.51 17.94 7.05
CA GLY A 107 13.32 18.75 5.84
C GLY A 107 13.36 17.96 4.53
N GLU A 108 13.76 16.69 4.53
CA GLU A 108 13.83 15.83 3.34
C GLU A 108 12.77 14.74 3.34
N GLU A 109 12.32 14.32 2.16
CA GLU A 109 11.46 13.15 2.02
C GLU A 109 12.27 11.86 2.08
N ILE A 110 11.81 10.92 2.91
CA ILE A 110 12.38 9.60 3.08
C ILE A 110 11.32 8.53 2.90
N LEU A 111 11.74 7.41 2.31
CA LEU A 111 11.00 6.17 2.24
C LEU A 111 11.25 5.39 3.54
N LEU A 112 10.18 5.15 4.29
CA LEU A 112 10.16 4.29 5.46
C LEU A 112 9.75 2.89 5.02
N LEU A 113 10.57 1.89 5.26
CA LEU A 113 10.36 0.53 4.75
C LEU A 113 10.44 -0.51 5.87
N ALA A 114 9.55 -1.50 5.83
CA ALA A 114 9.60 -2.68 6.69
C ALA A 114 9.85 -3.96 5.88
N MET A 115 10.72 -4.83 6.39
CA MET A 115 11.13 -6.09 5.75
C MET A 115 11.11 -7.23 6.78
N PRO A 116 9.96 -7.89 6.97
CA PRO A 116 9.75 -8.85 8.06
C PRO A 116 10.71 -10.04 7.99
N ARG A 117 10.96 -10.58 6.78
CA ARG A 117 11.80 -11.76 6.58
C ARG A 117 13.24 -11.57 7.05
N ILE A 118 13.77 -10.35 6.94
CA ILE A 118 15.13 -10.02 7.36
C ILE A 118 15.19 -9.21 8.66
N LYS A 119 14.04 -9.08 9.34
CA LYS A 119 13.95 -8.52 10.70
C LYS A 119 14.43 -7.08 10.73
N ARG A 120 14.00 -6.26 9.78
CA ARG A 120 14.58 -4.94 9.56
C ARG A 120 13.51 -3.92 9.19
N VAL A 121 13.66 -2.72 9.74
CA VAL A 121 13.08 -1.51 9.16
C VAL A 121 14.19 -0.54 8.76
N VAL A 122 13.96 0.27 7.74
CA VAL A 122 14.97 1.18 7.18
C VAL A 122 14.33 2.45 6.63
N ALA A 123 14.97 3.60 6.90
CA ALA A 123 14.71 4.84 6.19
C ALA A 123 15.72 5.05 5.08
N VAL A 124 15.24 5.36 3.88
CA VAL A 124 16.07 5.53 2.68
C VAL A 124 15.60 6.77 1.91
N LYS A 125 16.52 7.55 1.36
CA LYS A 125 16.16 8.63 0.44
C LYS A 125 15.63 8.06 -0.89
N PRO A 126 14.84 8.81 -1.68
CA PRO A 126 14.39 8.35 -3.00
C PRO A 126 15.51 7.95 -3.97
N ASP A 127 16.74 8.42 -3.75
CA ASP A 127 17.91 8.02 -4.55
C ASP A 127 18.56 6.68 -4.12
N GLY A 128 17.99 6.01 -3.11
CA GLY A 128 18.51 4.75 -2.57
C GLY A 128 19.55 4.90 -1.45
N THR A 129 19.87 6.11 -1.01
CA THR A 129 20.80 6.34 0.12
C THR A 129 20.13 5.94 1.43
N VAL A 130 20.72 5.00 2.17
CA VAL A 130 20.24 4.62 3.51
C VAL A 130 20.52 5.74 4.49
N VAL A 131 19.48 6.20 5.20
CA VAL A 131 19.58 7.23 6.24
C VAL A 131 19.83 6.58 7.60
N TRP A 132 18.98 5.62 7.97
CA TRP A 132 19.11 4.84 9.20
C TRP A 132 18.37 3.51 9.07
N GLN A 133 18.66 2.56 9.97
CA GLN A 133 17.98 1.27 10.05
C GLN A 133 17.92 0.76 11.48
N ILE A 134 16.88 -0.01 11.78
CA ILE A 134 16.78 -0.81 13.01
C ILE A 134 16.73 -2.28 12.58
N ILE A 135 17.61 -3.09 13.17
CA ILE A 135 17.80 -4.50 12.81
C ILE A 135 17.53 -5.37 14.04
N GLY A 136 16.53 -6.24 13.95
CA GLY A 136 16.10 -7.10 15.03
C GLY A 136 15.08 -6.42 15.97
N PRO A 137 14.57 -7.19 16.95
CA PRO A 137 13.67 -6.66 17.96
C PRO A 137 14.37 -5.68 18.91
N PRO A 138 13.60 -4.92 19.72
CA PRO A 138 14.15 -4.25 20.89
C PRO A 138 14.96 -5.20 21.79
N ASP A 139 16.07 -4.71 22.34
CA ASP A 139 16.89 -5.46 23.30
C ASP A 139 16.31 -5.33 24.72
N VAL A 140 15.19 -6.05 24.94
CA VAL A 140 14.51 -6.11 26.23
C VAL A 140 14.50 -7.55 26.73
N PRO A 141 15.13 -7.86 27.87
CA PRO A 141 15.19 -9.21 28.42
C PRO A 141 13.82 -9.87 28.53
N GLY A 142 13.70 -11.09 28.01
CA GLY A 142 12.48 -11.88 28.04
C GLY A 142 11.39 -11.47 27.04
N MET A 143 11.51 -10.31 26.37
CA MET A 143 10.52 -9.90 25.38
C MET A 143 10.53 -10.80 24.15
N TYR A 144 11.71 -11.18 23.66
CA TYR A 144 11.90 -12.10 22.54
C TYR A 144 12.84 -13.24 22.92
N LYS A 145 12.42 -14.49 22.69
CA LYS A 145 13.24 -15.69 22.92
C LYS A 145 14.32 -15.84 21.87
N SER A 146 14.02 -15.38 20.65
CA SER A 146 14.97 -15.31 19.55
C SER A 146 14.60 -14.18 18.61
N ARG A 147 15.58 -13.71 17.82
CA ARG A 147 15.36 -12.75 16.74
C ARG A 147 14.33 -13.24 15.70
N GLY A 148 14.12 -14.55 15.59
CA GLY A 148 13.14 -15.15 14.67
C GLY A 148 11.68 -14.78 14.98
N GLU A 149 11.36 -14.49 16.24
CA GLU A 149 10.01 -14.13 16.70
C GLU A 149 9.58 -12.71 16.32
N TYR A 150 10.51 -11.84 15.93
CA TYR A 150 10.24 -10.48 15.45
C TYR A 150 10.02 -10.49 13.94
N ASN A 151 8.94 -9.92 13.44
CA ASN A 151 8.61 -9.80 12.02
C ASN A 151 7.87 -8.46 11.78
N PRO A 152 8.60 -7.34 11.65
CA PRO A 152 7.98 -6.04 11.47
C PRO A 152 7.29 -5.95 10.13
N THR A 153 6.02 -5.53 10.14
CA THR A 153 5.19 -5.42 8.94
C THR A 153 5.14 -4.01 8.40
N ASP A 154 5.25 -2.99 9.26
CA ASP A 154 5.19 -1.59 8.88
C ASP A 154 5.86 -0.69 9.93
N MET A 155 6.15 0.56 9.55
CA MET A 155 6.57 1.61 10.47
C MET A 155 6.10 2.98 10.03
N ASP A 156 6.01 3.92 10.97
CA ASP A 156 5.80 5.33 10.70
C ASP A 156 6.71 6.20 11.59
N VAL A 157 6.89 7.45 11.20
CA VAL A 157 7.63 8.46 11.94
C VAL A 157 6.72 9.65 12.20
N SER A 158 6.59 10.02 13.46
CA SER A 158 5.78 11.17 13.84
C SER A 158 6.53 12.49 13.64
N PRO A 159 5.83 13.64 13.61
CA PRO A 159 6.45 14.94 13.34
C PRO A 159 7.60 15.34 14.29
N ASP A 160 7.62 14.85 15.53
CA ASP A 160 8.70 15.09 16.51
C ASP A 160 9.92 14.15 16.32
N GLY A 161 9.84 13.25 15.33
CA GLY A 161 10.89 12.30 14.98
C GLY A 161 10.80 10.95 15.70
N ARG A 162 9.82 10.70 16.58
CA ARG A 162 9.63 9.34 17.14
C ARG A 162 9.35 8.32 16.04
N VAL A 163 9.90 7.13 16.19
CA VAL A 163 9.71 6.00 15.28
C VAL A 163 8.79 4.99 15.92
N ILE A 164 7.76 4.56 15.19
CA ILE A 164 6.76 3.59 15.64
C ILE A 164 6.82 2.40 14.70
N ILE A 165 7.02 1.19 15.24
CA ILE A 165 7.14 -0.03 14.45
C ILE A 165 6.09 -1.03 14.92
N VAL A 166 5.38 -1.65 13.97
CA VAL A 166 4.47 -2.74 14.27
C VAL A 166 5.11 -4.09 13.95
N ASP A 167 5.20 -4.96 14.96
CA ASP A 167 5.64 -6.35 14.87
C ASP A 167 4.48 -7.28 14.47
N GLY A 168 3.81 -6.95 13.37
CA GLY A 168 2.53 -7.54 13.00
C GLY A 168 2.56 -9.06 12.82
N TYR A 169 3.56 -9.57 12.10
CA TYR A 169 3.75 -11.01 11.85
C TYR A 169 4.55 -11.71 12.95
N GLY A 170 5.00 -10.98 13.97
CA GLY A 170 5.70 -11.53 15.13
C GLY A 170 4.75 -11.65 16.31
N LYS A 171 4.98 -10.86 17.35
CA LYS A 171 4.19 -10.89 18.59
C LYS A 171 2.97 -9.99 18.60
N SER A 172 2.70 -9.32 17.48
CA SER A 172 1.66 -8.29 17.37
C SER A 172 1.84 -7.18 18.42
N LEU A 173 3.11 -6.83 18.68
CA LEU A 173 3.50 -5.72 19.54
C LEU A 173 3.72 -4.46 18.71
N VAL A 174 3.50 -3.31 19.33
CA VAL A 174 3.86 -2.00 18.77
C VAL A 174 5.03 -1.47 19.59
N HIS A 175 6.12 -1.09 18.93
CA HIS A 175 7.33 -0.58 19.57
C HIS A 175 7.47 0.92 19.32
N LEU A 176 7.69 1.67 20.39
CA LEU A 176 7.97 3.10 20.35
C LEU A 176 9.46 3.34 20.57
N TYR A 177 10.04 4.17 19.72
CA TYR A 177 11.41 4.66 19.82
C TYR A 177 11.42 6.19 19.79
N ASP A 178 12.39 6.79 20.48
CA ASP A 178 12.60 8.23 20.43
C ASP A 178 13.20 8.67 19.08
N ARG A 179 13.38 9.99 18.90
CA ARG A 179 14.01 10.56 17.70
C ARG A 179 15.45 10.11 17.46
N ASN A 180 16.11 9.62 18.50
CA ASN A 180 17.46 9.07 18.46
C ASN A 180 17.46 7.54 18.25
N ARG A 181 16.29 6.96 17.95
CA ARG A 181 16.06 5.52 17.77
C ARG A 181 16.41 4.71 19.02
N ASN A 182 16.36 5.31 20.20
CA ASN A 182 16.43 4.58 21.46
C ASN A 182 15.06 3.98 21.75
N TYR A 183 15.03 2.71 22.13
CA TYR A 183 13.80 2.04 22.51
C TYR A 183 13.20 2.70 23.76
N MET A 184 11.90 2.99 23.70
CA MET A 184 11.16 3.59 24.82
C MET A 184 10.30 2.55 25.51
N LYS A 185 9.34 1.95 24.77
CA LYS A 185 8.40 0.97 25.29
C LYS A 185 7.70 0.19 24.19
N SER A 186 6.96 -0.82 24.60
CA SER A 186 6.07 -1.58 23.72
C SER A 186 4.68 -1.68 24.34
N PHE A 187 3.66 -1.77 23.50
CA PHE A 187 2.29 -1.99 23.92
C PHE A 187 1.57 -2.94 22.94
N GLY A 188 0.32 -3.27 23.26
CA GLY A 188 -0.46 -4.23 22.50
C GLY A 188 -0.12 -5.68 22.84
N GLY A 189 0.18 -6.46 21.81
CA GLY A 189 0.38 -7.91 21.89
C GLY A 189 -0.82 -8.69 21.38
N LYS A 190 -0.63 -10.00 21.22
CA LYS A 190 -1.64 -10.89 20.67
C LYS A 190 -2.90 -10.94 21.53
N GLY A 191 -4.08 -10.77 20.92
CA GLY A 191 -5.39 -10.84 21.61
C GLY A 191 -6.54 -10.34 20.74
N LYS A 192 -7.76 -10.40 21.29
CA LYS A 192 -9.01 -9.93 20.64
C LYS A 192 -9.67 -8.77 21.38
N GLU A 193 -9.34 -8.63 22.65
CA GLU A 193 -9.77 -7.53 23.51
C GLU A 193 -9.25 -6.19 22.99
N GLU A 194 -9.89 -5.11 23.45
CA GLU A 194 -9.45 -3.74 23.17
C GLU A 194 -7.99 -3.54 23.58
N GLY A 195 -7.25 -2.79 22.77
CA GLY A 195 -5.83 -2.56 23.04
C GLY A 195 -4.92 -3.70 22.57
N LYS A 196 -5.44 -4.88 22.19
CA LYS A 196 -4.69 -6.02 21.65
C LYS A 196 -4.92 -6.23 20.17
N PHE A 197 -4.12 -7.08 19.55
CA PHE A 197 -4.12 -7.30 18.11
C PHE A 197 -4.08 -8.78 17.75
N ASP A 198 -4.72 -9.16 16.65
CA ASP A 198 -4.38 -10.36 15.91
C ASP A 198 -3.81 -9.90 14.55
N ILE A 199 -2.49 -9.66 14.57
CA ILE A 199 -1.71 -8.98 13.52
C ILE A 199 -1.98 -7.47 13.48
N CYS A 200 -1.18 -6.67 14.22
CA CYS A 200 -1.05 -5.23 13.99
C CYS A 200 -0.28 -4.99 12.67
N HIS A 201 -0.99 -4.92 11.56
CA HIS A 201 -0.41 -5.05 10.22
C HIS A 201 0.25 -3.77 9.71
N ASN A 202 -0.45 -2.65 9.85
CA ASN A 202 -0.05 -1.32 9.36
C ASN A 202 -0.29 -0.29 10.45
N ILE A 203 0.53 0.76 10.43
CA ILE A 203 0.50 1.86 11.39
C ILE A 203 0.45 3.19 10.64
N LEU A 204 -0.36 4.14 11.09
CA LEU A 204 -0.41 5.49 10.51
C LEU A 204 -0.40 6.52 11.64
N VAL A 205 0.50 7.50 11.56
CA VAL A 205 0.44 8.70 12.41
C VAL A 205 -0.58 9.67 11.83
N ASP A 206 -1.74 9.75 12.47
CA ASP A 206 -2.80 10.69 12.09
C ASP A 206 -2.56 12.04 12.77
N SER A 207 -2.21 13.03 11.96
CA SER A 207 -1.96 14.41 12.39
C SER A 207 -3.09 15.38 12.02
N ARG A 208 -4.29 14.88 11.68
CA ARG A 208 -5.44 15.75 11.36
C ARG A 208 -5.97 16.46 12.60
N GLY A 209 -5.90 15.82 13.77
CA GLY A 209 -6.35 16.37 15.06
C GLY A 209 -5.41 17.42 15.65
N GLU A 210 -5.78 17.98 16.82
CA GLU A 210 -4.92 18.93 17.55
C GLU A 210 -3.59 18.32 18.00
N LYS A 211 -3.62 17.02 18.32
CA LYS A 211 -2.44 16.22 18.66
C LYS A 211 -2.36 15.04 17.71
N PRO A 212 -1.14 14.63 17.31
CA PRO A 212 -0.97 13.41 16.53
C PRO A 212 -1.46 12.21 17.34
N THR A 213 -2.00 11.22 16.64
CA THR A 213 -2.46 9.95 17.19
C THR A 213 -2.01 8.81 16.29
N LEU A 214 -2.18 7.57 16.74
CA LEU A 214 -1.81 6.36 16.01
C LEU A 214 -3.07 5.61 15.57
N LEU A 215 -3.14 5.25 14.29
CA LEU A 215 -4.14 4.35 13.73
C LEU A 215 -3.47 3.03 13.37
N ILE A 216 -3.97 1.92 13.91
CA ILE A 216 -3.33 0.61 13.77
C ILE A 216 -4.32 -0.39 13.19
N SER A 217 -3.96 -0.97 12.05
CA SER A 217 -4.77 -2.00 11.39
C SER A 217 -4.62 -3.32 12.15
N ASP A 218 -5.70 -3.76 12.82
CA ASP A 218 -5.78 -5.03 13.50
C ASP A 218 -6.41 -6.06 12.56
N ARG A 219 -5.56 -6.68 11.73
CA ARG A 219 -6.00 -7.32 10.50
C ARG A 219 -6.96 -8.47 10.75
N GLN A 220 -6.61 -9.43 11.60
CA GLN A 220 -7.44 -10.64 11.76
C GLN A 220 -8.62 -10.43 12.72
N ASN A 221 -8.61 -9.34 13.49
CA ASN A 221 -9.78 -8.89 14.23
C ASN A 221 -10.66 -7.91 13.44
N ASN A 222 -10.36 -7.67 12.15
CA ASN A 222 -11.24 -6.92 11.25
C ASN A 222 -11.56 -5.50 11.73
N ARG A 223 -10.58 -4.83 12.36
CA ARG A 223 -10.79 -3.51 12.96
C ARG A 223 -9.62 -2.54 12.80
N LEU A 224 -9.92 -1.25 12.89
CA LEU A 224 -8.92 -0.18 12.98
C LEU A 224 -8.96 0.38 14.39
N GLN A 225 -7.82 0.35 15.09
CA GLN A 225 -7.73 0.85 16.47
C GLN A 225 -7.00 2.18 16.54
N HIS A 226 -7.44 3.03 17.47
CA HIS A 226 -6.94 4.38 17.70
C HIS A 226 -6.23 4.46 19.05
N TYR A 227 -5.03 5.06 19.05
CA TYR A 227 -4.20 5.23 20.23
C TYR A 227 -3.63 6.65 20.27
N ASP A 228 -3.26 7.13 21.45
CA ASP A 228 -2.41 8.31 21.56
C ASP A 228 -0.94 7.99 21.20
N MET A 229 -0.08 9.01 21.17
CA MET A 229 1.35 8.84 20.87
C MET A 229 2.14 8.15 21.99
N GLU A 230 1.51 7.97 23.14
CA GLU A 230 2.00 7.25 24.29
C GLU A 230 1.53 5.78 24.24
N GLY A 231 0.77 5.36 23.23
CA GLY A 231 0.31 3.97 23.11
C GLY A 231 -0.79 3.59 24.09
N ASN A 232 -1.50 4.56 24.66
CA ASN A 232 -2.75 4.32 25.38
C ASN A 232 -3.89 4.16 24.37
N PHE A 233 -4.71 3.13 24.57
CA PHE A 233 -5.86 2.87 23.71
C PHE A 233 -6.93 3.97 23.89
N ILE A 234 -7.38 4.55 22.78
CA ILE A 234 -8.45 5.54 22.75
C ILE A 234 -9.78 4.88 22.38
N GLY A 235 -9.79 4.03 21.35
CA GLY A 235 -11.02 3.40 20.87
C GLY A 235 -10.84 2.61 19.58
N THR A 236 -11.94 1.98 19.16
CA THR A 236 -12.04 1.31 17.85
C THR A 236 -12.78 2.21 16.88
N ILE A 237 -12.23 2.42 15.69
CA ILE A 237 -12.81 3.26 14.64
C ILE A 237 -13.89 2.53 13.85
N ASP A 238 -13.60 1.31 13.43
CA ASP A 238 -14.49 0.42 12.68
C ASP A 238 -14.13 -1.02 13.05
N ASP A 239 -15.13 -1.86 13.34
CA ASP A 239 -15.00 -3.27 13.70
C ASP A 239 -15.61 -4.23 12.66
N GLN A 240 -15.89 -3.72 11.45
CA GLN A 240 -16.48 -4.43 10.31
C GLN A 240 -15.61 -4.31 9.05
N LEU A 241 -14.31 -4.06 9.21
CA LEU A 241 -13.34 -4.06 8.13
C LEU A 241 -13.07 -5.49 7.65
N GLY A 242 -12.77 -5.68 6.38
CA GLY A 242 -12.39 -6.94 5.78
C GLY A 242 -10.88 -7.07 5.73
N ARG A 243 -10.27 -7.45 6.87
CA ARG A 243 -8.82 -7.60 7.02
C ARG A 243 -8.02 -6.36 6.57
N PRO A 244 -8.01 -5.27 7.35
CA PRO A 244 -7.30 -4.05 6.98
C PRO A 244 -5.77 -4.28 6.90
N CYS A 245 -5.18 -3.83 5.80
CA CYS A 245 -3.77 -4.04 5.48
C CYS A 245 -2.96 -2.75 5.35
N ALA A 246 -3.60 -1.64 4.97
CA ALA A 246 -2.95 -0.36 4.75
C ALA A 246 -3.86 0.80 5.09
N ALA A 247 -3.27 1.94 5.43
CA ALA A 247 -3.99 3.19 5.66
C ALA A 247 -3.15 4.39 5.24
N ASP A 248 -3.81 5.40 4.67
CA ASP A 248 -3.19 6.69 4.33
C ASP A 248 -4.21 7.84 4.39
N ILE A 249 -3.73 9.07 4.50
CA ILE A 249 -4.57 10.26 4.68
C ILE A 249 -4.25 11.31 3.62
N HIS A 250 -5.30 11.92 3.05
CA HIS A 250 -5.20 13.16 2.26
C HIS A 250 -6.28 14.14 2.70
N GLY A 251 -5.84 15.35 3.11
CA GLY A 251 -6.73 16.33 3.72
C GLY A 251 -7.46 15.74 4.93
N ASP A 252 -8.80 15.76 4.88
CA ASP A 252 -9.65 15.21 5.93
C ASP A 252 -10.04 13.74 5.69
N VAL A 253 -9.62 13.13 4.57
CA VAL A 253 -10.02 11.76 4.20
C VAL A 253 -8.95 10.76 4.62
N LEU A 254 -9.37 9.72 5.33
CA LEU A 254 -8.60 8.52 5.63
C LEU A 254 -9.05 7.41 4.66
N ALA A 255 -8.12 6.78 3.97
CA ALA A 255 -8.36 5.54 3.22
C ALA A 255 -7.80 4.35 4.00
N VAL A 256 -8.53 3.23 3.99
CA VAL A 256 -8.11 1.96 4.58
C VAL A 256 -8.25 0.87 3.52
N GLY A 257 -7.12 0.33 3.07
CA GLY A 257 -7.05 -0.78 2.14
C GLY A 257 -7.29 -2.12 2.85
N GLU A 258 -8.19 -2.93 2.30
CA GLU A 258 -8.71 -4.15 2.92
C GLU A 258 -8.45 -5.38 2.06
N LEU A 259 -7.86 -6.43 2.67
CA LEU A 259 -7.48 -7.66 1.97
C LEU A 259 -8.68 -8.40 1.39
N ASP A 260 -9.88 -8.17 1.93
CA ASP A 260 -11.14 -8.70 1.39
C ASP A 260 -11.65 -7.94 0.15
N GLY A 261 -10.77 -7.14 -0.46
CA GLY A 261 -10.97 -6.60 -1.80
C GLY A 261 -11.78 -5.32 -1.80
N ARG A 262 -11.42 -4.34 -0.97
CA ARG A 262 -12.03 -3.01 -1.03
C ARG A 262 -11.11 -1.94 -0.42
N VAL A 263 -11.49 -0.68 -0.58
CA VAL A 263 -10.96 0.43 0.21
C VAL A 263 -12.10 1.14 0.92
N SER A 264 -12.04 1.27 2.25
CA SER A 264 -12.98 2.08 3.02
C SER A 264 -12.45 3.49 3.23
N LEU A 265 -13.29 4.49 3.00
CA LEU A 265 -12.98 5.91 3.18
C LEU A 265 -13.68 6.47 4.41
N TYR A 266 -12.97 7.22 5.23
CA TYR A 266 -13.49 7.83 6.45
C TYR A 266 -13.19 9.34 6.49
N GLY A 267 -14.07 10.10 7.11
CA GLY A 267 -13.83 11.51 7.41
C GLY A 267 -12.83 11.69 8.55
N LYS A 268 -12.54 12.96 8.85
CA LYS A 268 -11.72 13.35 10.01
C LYS A 268 -12.39 13.02 11.34
N ASP A 269 -13.72 12.95 11.36
CA ASP A 269 -14.51 12.48 12.51
C ASP A 269 -14.62 10.94 12.58
N TYR A 270 -13.82 10.23 11.75
CA TYR A 270 -13.78 8.78 11.64
C TYR A 270 -15.09 8.11 11.22
N LYS A 271 -16.05 8.86 10.66
CA LYS A 271 -17.25 8.26 10.09
C LYS A 271 -16.98 7.76 8.67
N LEU A 272 -17.55 6.59 8.37
CA LEU A 272 -17.48 6.00 7.03
C LEU A 272 -18.14 6.95 6.00
N ILE A 273 -17.39 7.28 4.96
CA ILE A 273 -17.85 8.07 3.81
C ILE A 273 -18.33 7.14 2.70
N SER A 274 -17.52 6.12 2.35
CA SER A 274 -17.72 5.30 1.14
C SER A 274 -16.87 4.04 1.19
N ARG A 275 -17.23 3.03 0.40
CA ARG A 275 -16.40 1.84 0.13
C ARG A 275 -16.21 1.64 -1.36
N LEU A 276 -14.96 1.52 -1.78
CA LEU A 276 -14.55 1.40 -3.18
C LEU A 276 -14.18 -0.04 -3.54
N GLY A 277 -14.45 -0.39 -4.79
CA GLY A 277 -14.14 -1.63 -5.49
C GLY A 277 -14.79 -2.88 -4.93
N ASP A 278 -15.97 -2.70 -4.35
CA ASP A 278 -16.70 -3.76 -3.68
C ASP A 278 -18.07 -4.10 -4.27
N GLU A 279 -18.44 -3.46 -5.37
CA GLU A 279 -19.74 -3.50 -6.03
C GLU A 279 -20.15 -4.91 -6.44
N ARG A 280 -19.26 -5.65 -7.11
CA ARG A 280 -19.54 -7.02 -7.54
C ARG A 280 -19.39 -8.03 -6.40
N LYS A 281 -20.50 -8.50 -5.82
CA LYS A 281 -20.48 -9.31 -4.58
C LYS A 281 -20.05 -10.77 -4.76
N ASP A 282 -20.13 -11.34 -5.98
CA ASP A 282 -19.74 -12.72 -6.31
C ASP A 282 -18.25 -12.90 -6.65
N ARG A 283 -17.47 -11.81 -6.70
CA ARG A 283 -16.03 -11.86 -7.02
C ARG A 283 -15.25 -12.66 -5.97
N GLN A 284 -14.14 -13.26 -6.39
CA GLN A 284 -13.16 -13.82 -5.45
C GLN A 284 -12.50 -12.69 -4.66
N LYS A 285 -12.21 -12.96 -3.38
CA LYS A 285 -11.60 -12.00 -2.45
C LYS A 285 -10.36 -12.60 -1.81
N ALA A 286 -9.41 -11.74 -1.44
CA ALA A 286 -8.15 -12.10 -0.78
C ALA A 286 -7.37 -13.24 -1.47
N SER A 287 -7.43 -13.28 -2.79
CA SER A 287 -6.70 -14.23 -3.62
C SER A 287 -5.59 -13.51 -4.36
N ASN A 288 -4.39 -14.07 -4.33
CA ASN A 288 -3.25 -13.55 -5.07
C ASN A 288 -3.03 -14.23 -6.43
N GLN A 289 -3.93 -15.13 -6.82
CA GLN A 289 -3.81 -15.97 -8.03
C GLN A 289 -4.72 -15.52 -9.18
N ILE A 290 -5.52 -14.46 -9.00
CA ILE A 290 -6.43 -14.00 -10.04
C ILE A 290 -5.61 -13.42 -11.19
N SER A 291 -5.68 -14.07 -12.35
CA SER A 291 -4.99 -13.66 -13.56
C SER A 291 -5.67 -12.45 -14.23
N PRO A 292 -4.92 -11.65 -15.02
CA PRO A 292 -5.42 -10.40 -15.60
C PRO A 292 -6.72 -10.52 -16.41
N GLU A 293 -6.91 -11.64 -17.11
CA GLU A 293 -8.12 -11.91 -17.92
C GLU A 293 -9.41 -12.05 -17.08
N HIS A 294 -9.29 -12.19 -15.75
CA HIS A 294 -10.42 -12.24 -14.82
C HIS A 294 -10.56 -10.95 -13.99
N TRP A 295 -9.77 -9.91 -14.30
CA TRP A 295 -9.92 -8.63 -13.64
C TRP A 295 -11.10 -7.86 -14.24
N HIS A 296 -11.84 -7.21 -13.36
CA HIS A 296 -12.94 -6.34 -13.73
C HIS A 296 -12.58 -4.93 -13.26
N GLU A 297 -12.70 -3.97 -14.18
CA GLU A 297 -12.43 -2.57 -13.87
C GLU A 297 -13.38 -2.09 -12.77
N GLY A 298 -12.85 -1.34 -11.81
CA GLY A 298 -13.57 -0.94 -10.61
C GLY A 298 -13.51 -1.96 -9.47
N ASP A 299 -13.51 -3.27 -9.74
CA ASP A 299 -13.47 -4.29 -8.68
C ASP A 299 -12.07 -4.51 -8.08
N LEU A 300 -12.00 -4.62 -6.76
CA LEU A 300 -10.80 -4.97 -6.01
C LEU A 300 -10.89 -6.40 -5.44
N VAL A 301 -9.78 -7.13 -5.44
CA VAL A 301 -9.73 -8.53 -4.97
C VAL A 301 -8.97 -8.64 -3.65
N ALA A 302 -7.78 -8.06 -3.55
CA ALA A 302 -6.88 -8.30 -2.41
C ALA A 302 -6.01 -7.08 -2.07
N VAL A 303 -6.62 -5.95 -1.67
CA VAL A 303 -5.86 -4.72 -1.37
C VAL A 303 -4.90 -4.96 -0.20
N HIS A 304 -3.63 -4.70 -0.45
CA HIS A 304 -2.55 -4.85 0.53
C HIS A 304 -1.85 -3.53 0.81
N GLY A 305 -1.92 -2.58 -0.12
CA GLY A 305 -1.40 -1.22 0.03
C GLY A 305 -2.40 -0.19 -0.47
N CYS A 306 -2.41 0.99 0.14
CA CYS A 306 -3.11 2.15 -0.40
C CYS A 306 -2.39 3.46 -0.05
N THR A 307 -2.40 4.42 -0.97
CA THR A 307 -1.86 5.77 -0.72
C THR A 307 -2.60 6.81 -1.55
N PHE A 308 -2.62 8.05 -1.09
CA PHE A 308 -3.00 9.19 -1.92
C PHE A 308 -1.77 9.85 -2.53
N ASP A 309 -1.90 10.48 -3.69
CA ASP A 309 -0.93 11.49 -4.15
C ASP A 309 -1.27 12.90 -3.64
N VAL A 310 -0.34 13.84 -3.89
CA VAL A 310 -0.50 15.25 -3.52
C VAL A 310 -1.75 15.90 -4.12
N HIS A 311 -2.28 15.38 -5.23
CA HIS A 311 -3.47 15.87 -5.91
C HIS A 311 -4.76 15.19 -5.42
N GLY A 312 -4.66 14.23 -4.50
CA GLY A 312 -5.80 13.52 -3.92
C GLY A 312 -6.28 12.34 -4.78
N ALA A 313 -5.52 11.92 -5.80
CA ALA A 313 -5.80 10.64 -6.44
C ALA A 313 -5.42 9.51 -5.49
N LEU A 314 -6.27 8.48 -5.40
CA LEU A 314 -6.07 7.33 -4.55
C LEU A 314 -5.50 6.16 -5.37
N TYR A 315 -4.55 5.45 -4.81
CA TYR A 315 -3.94 4.27 -5.42
C TYR A 315 -4.16 3.07 -4.50
N ALA A 316 -4.60 1.95 -5.06
CA ALA A 316 -4.76 0.69 -4.35
C ALA A 316 -3.86 -0.37 -4.99
N GLN A 317 -2.93 -0.91 -4.22
CA GLN A 317 -2.09 -2.04 -4.63
C GLN A 317 -2.67 -3.34 -4.11
N GLU A 318 -2.78 -4.34 -4.97
CA GLU A 318 -3.28 -5.66 -4.58
C GLU A 318 -2.14 -6.67 -4.40
N TRP A 319 -2.30 -7.57 -3.42
CA TRP A 319 -1.47 -8.76 -3.30
C TRP A 319 -1.80 -9.71 -4.45
N ASN A 320 -0.96 -9.73 -5.48
CA ASN A 320 -1.21 -10.50 -6.70
C ASN A 320 0.11 -10.90 -7.38
N VAL A 321 0.21 -12.15 -7.86
CA VAL A 321 1.43 -12.68 -8.48
C VAL A 321 1.75 -12.06 -9.85
N HIS A 322 0.75 -11.51 -10.54
CA HIS A 322 0.90 -10.79 -11.81
C HIS A 322 1.13 -9.29 -11.61
N GLY A 323 0.76 -8.77 -10.43
CA GLY A 323 0.88 -7.37 -10.05
C GLY A 323 -0.27 -6.52 -10.55
N ARG A 324 -1.01 -5.91 -9.61
CA ARG A 324 -2.14 -5.03 -9.91
C ARG A 324 -2.11 -3.82 -9.00
N VAL A 325 -2.15 -2.64 -9.60
CA VAL A 325 -2.36 -1.38 -8.90
C VAL A 325 -3.40 -0.58 -9.67
N THR A 326 -4.41 -0.09 -8.96
CA THR A 326 -5.51 0.66 -9.54
C THR A 326 -5.42 2.10 -9.06
N LYS A 327 -5.45 3.05 -10.00
CA LYS A 327 -5.56 4.49 -9.72
C LYS A 327 -7.02 4.90 -9.75
N TYR A 328 -7.41 5.74 -8.81
CA TYR A 328 -8.74 6.31 -8.66
C TYR A 328 -8.64 7.83 -8.58
N VAL A 329 -9.50 8.52 -9.31
CA VAL A 329 -9.69 9.97 -9.21
C VAL A 329 -11.05 10.26 -8.60
N ARG A 330 -11.11 11.24 -7.71
CA ARG A 330 -12.37 11.63 -7.09
C ARG A 330 -13.29 12.23 -8.15
N VAL A 331 -14.53 11.78 -8.17
CA VAL A 331 -15.57 12.40 -9.02
C VAL A 331 -16.10 13.62 -8.28
N GLU A 332 -15.90 14.81 -8.85
CA GLU A 332 -16.58 16.01 -8.37
C GLU A 332 -18.08 15.83 -8.60
N THR A 333 -18.84 15.87 -7.50
CA THR A 333 -20.30 15.88 -7.59
C THR A 333 -20.74 17.33 -7.77
N PRO A 334 -21.63 17.64 -8.74
CA PRO A 334 -22.11 19.00 -8.99
C PRO A 334 -22.69 19.72 -7.76
#